data_AF-A0A6V7HX85-F1
#
_entry.id   AF-A0A6V7HX85-F1
#
_cell.length_a   1.000
_cell.length_b   1.000
_cell.length_c   1.000
_cell.angle_alpha   90.00
_cell.angle_beta   90.00
_cell.angle_gamma   90.00
#
_symmetry.space_group_name_H-M   'P 1'
#
loop_
_entity.id
_entity.type
_entity.pdbx_description
1 polymer ?
#
loop_
_entity_poly.entity_id
_entity_poly.type
_entity_poly.pdbx_seq_one_letter_code
_entity_poly.pdbx_strand_id
1 'polypeptide(L)' 'VPILHLIPYPFPSFWHKSGDNRAAISISTTENINKILRIFVATYFKLNV' A
#
# COMPACT_ATOMS: atom_id res chain seq x y z
N VAL A 1 11.81 16.81 -8.49
CA VAL A 1 12.04 15.41 -8.08
C VAL A 1 10.91 14.56 -8.64
N PRO A 2 11.16 13.41 -9.28
CA PRO A 2 10.11 12.50 -9.70
C PRO A 2 9.37 11.91 -8.48
N ILE A 3 8.04 11.91 -8.48
CA ILE A 3 7.21 11.45 -7.34
C ILE A 3 6.34 10.26 -7.77
N LEU A 4 6.42 9.16 -7.02
CA LEU A 4 5.46 8.06 -7.07
C LEU A 4 4.54 8.14 -5.85
N HIS A 5 3.36 8.75 -6.02
CA HIS A 5 2.40 8.95 -4.92
C HIS A 5 1.39 7.80 -4.86
N LEU A 6 1.66 6.81 -4.01
CA LEU A 6 0.81 5.63 -3.82
C LEU A 6 -0.32 5.92 -2.82
N ILE A 7 -1.29 6.73 -3.23
CA ILE A 7 -2.47 7.09 -2.44
C ILE A 7 -3.74 6.64 -3.16
N PRO A 8 -4.73 6.04 -2.47
CA PRO A 8 -5.99 5.68 -3.11
C PRO A 8 -6.81 6.93 -3.47
N TYR A 9 -7.54 6.87 -4.59
CA TYR A 9 -8.58 7.82 -4.93
C TYR A 9 -9.84 7.06 -5.36
N PRO A 10 -11.01 7.31 -4.73
CA PRO A 10 -11.22 8.21 -3.60
C PRO A 10 -10.52 7.74 -2.31
N PHE A 11 -10.43 8.62 -1.31
CA PHE A 11 -10.00 8.20 0.03
C PHE A 11 -10.99 7.17 0.61
N PRO A 12 -10.52 6.29 1.52
CA PRO A 12 -11.41 5.38 2.22
C PRO A 12 -12.55 6.13 2.91
N SER A 13 -13.75 5.56 2.90
CA SER A 13 -14.96 6.19 3.47
C SER A 13 -14.84 6.50 4.97
N PHE A 14 -13.89 5.84 5.65
CA PHE A 14 -13.57 6.01 7.06
C PHE A 14 -12.41 6.97 7.34
N TRP A 15 -11.81 7.61 6.32
CA TRP A 15 -10.76 8.62 6.50
C TRP A 15 -11.21 9.73 7.45
N HIS A 16 -10.36 10.08 8.41
CA HIS A 16 -10.63 11.08 9.46
C HIS A 16 -11.89 10.78 10.31
N LYS A 17 -12.24 9.51 10.49
CA LYS A 17 -13.32 9.05 11.37
C LYS A 17 -12.79 8.01 12.36
N SER A 18 -13.51 7.79 13.46
CA SER A 18 -13.19 6.73 14.44
C SER A 18 -13.24 5.31 13.86
N GLY A 19 -13.88 5.14 12.69
CA GLY A 19 -13.89 3.91 11.91
C GLY A 19 -12.53 3.56 11.28
N ASP A 20 -11.58 4.49 11.23
CA ASP A 20 -10.20 4.21 10.80
C ASP A 20 -9.44 3.49 11.91
N ASN A 21 -9.66 2.18 11.99
CA ASN A 21 -9.11 1.32 13.02
C ASN A 21 -8.75 -0.07 12.45
N ARG A 22 -8.20 -0.95 13.28
CA ARG A 22 -7.72 -2.27 12.85
C ARG A 22 -8.78 -3.12 12.14
N ALA A 23 -10.06 -2.99 12.51
CA ALA A 23 -11.12 -3.77 11.89
C ALA A 23 -11.43 -3.32 10.45
N ALA A 24 -11.06 -2.09 10.06
CA ALA A 24 -11.21 -1.59 8.70
C ALA A 24 -10.07 -2.04 7.75
N ILE A 25 -9.03 -2.68 8.28
CA ILE A 25 -7.87 -3.13 7.49
C ILE A 25 -8.19 -4.46 6.80
N SER A 26 -8.16 -4.46 5.46
CA SER A 26 -8.16 -5.68 4.66
C SER A 26 -6.76 -6.33 4.65
N ILE A 27 -6.60 -7.42 5.41
CA ILE A 27 -5.32 -8.14 5.51
C ILE A 27 -4.84 -8.65 4.15
N SER A 28 -5.75 -9.17 3.32
CA SER A 28 -5.40 -9.63 1.96
C SER A 28 -4.90 -8.49 1.07
N THR A 29 -5.50 -7.31 1.16
CA THR A 29 -5.04 -6.12 0.43
C THR A 29 -3.66 -5.69 0.90
N THR A 30 -3.42 -5.66 2.22
CA THR A 30 -2.11 -5.34 2.80
C THR A 30 -1.03 -6.33 2.34
N GLU A 31 -1.31 -7.63 2.34
CA GLU A 31 -0.38 -8.66 1.86
C GLU A 31 -0.07 -8.52 0.36
N ASN A 32 -1.07 -8.21 -0.46
CA ASN A 32 -0.87 -7.98 -1.89
C ASN A 32 0.02 -6.76 -2.16
N ILE A 33 -0.24 -5.64 -1.49
CA ILE A 33 0.59 -4.43 -1.60
C ILE A 33 2.02 -4.73 -1.11
N ASN A 34 2.17 -5.47 -0.01
CA ASN A 34 3.49 -5.87 0.49
C ASN A 34 4.28 -6.68 -0.54
N LYS A 35 3.65 -7.66 -1.21
CA LYS A 35 4.29 -8.44 -2.27
C LYS A 35 4.72 -7.55 -3.43
N ILE A 36 3.83 -6.67 -3.90
CA ILE A 36 4.11 -5.74 -5.01
C ILE A 36 5.28 -4.83 -4.67
N LEU A 37 5.28 -4.19 -3.49
CA LEU A 37 6.34 -3.26 -3.10
C LEU A 37 7.68 -3.96 -2.90
N ARG A 38 7.69 -5.19 -2.35
CA ARG A 38 8.92 -5.99 -2.23
C ARG A 38 9.52 -6.30 -3.59
N ILE A 39 8.71 -6.78 -4.53
CA ILE A 39 9.16 -7.08 -5.89
C ILE A 39 9.60 -5.79 -6.60
N PHE A 40 8.83 -4.70 -6.48
CA PHE A 40 9.19 -3.39 -7.07
C PHE A 40 10.57 -2.92 -6.60
N VAL A 41 10.81 -2.92 -5.29
CA VAL A 41 12.10 -2.49 -4.71
C VAL A 41 13.23 -3.44 -5.10
N ALA A 42 13.00 -4.76 -5.02
CA ALA A 42 13.99 -5.75 -5.41
C ALA A 42 14.40 -5.60 -6.89
N THR A 43 13.43 -5.44 -7.79
CA THR A 43 13.68 -5.18 -9.21
C THR A 43 14.40 -3.85 -9.43
N TYR A 44 14.01 -2.79 -8.72
CA TYR A 44 14.65 -1.47 -8.83
C TYR A 44 16.14 -1.52 -8.47
N PHE A 45 16.49 -2.30 -7.44
CA PHE A 45 17.88 -2.51 -7.01
C PHE A 45 18.58 -3.70 -7.68
N LYS A 46 17.93 -4.38 -8.63
CA LYS A 46 18.47 -5.55 -9.35
C LYS A 46 18.88 -6.70 -8.40
N LEU A 47 18.10 -6.90 -7.34
CA LEU A 47 18.25 -8.07 -6.47
C LEU A 47 17.67 -9.31 -7.16
N ASN A 48 18.20 -10.49 -6.85
CA ASN A 48 17.57 -11.74 -7.26
C ASN A 48 16.28 -11.94 -6.45
N VAL A 49 15.17 -12.10 -7.16
CA VAL A 49 13.80 -12.20 -6.60
C VAL A 49 13.23 -13.59 -6.83
#